data_AF-R4WE92-F1
#
_entry.id   AF-R4WE92-F1
#
_cell.length_a   1.000
_cell.length_b   1.000
_cell.length_c   1.000
_cell.angle_alpha   90.00
_cell.angle_beta   90.00
_cell.angle_gamma   90.00
#
_symmetry.space_group_name_H-M   'P 1'
#
loop_
_entity.id
_entity.type
_entity.pdbx_description
1 polymer ?
#
loop_
_entity_poly.entity_id
_entity_poly.type
_entity_poly.pdbx_seq_one_letter_code
_entity_poly.pdbx_strand_id
1 'polypeptide(L)'
;MASEAGAEIVKQFLHQYYQLYDTDGSREPLHQAYHESAQFSYDAFSPSSDPQFGSFGQYLQESRNLYRVSHVDKRVRLLKRGKLSIVEALNNLPRTRHDPTSFVVDLVVFTPHLIQLNVCGLFNEVIKKQLLRYFSRVFTIVSVGSGFCIMNDQLTILPPTAEQIKRVNKLKAEAAAAAVSAPVAQPPPLMPVANSTEPSIPSMPMAGAPDLATKQQMVTTLSLNSGMNLLWSEKCLNETNWNYEQAIFAFTKLQKAGSIPAEAFVK
;
A
#
# COMPACT_ATOMS: atom_id res chain seq x y z
N MET A 1 -6.87 -28.22 -0.63
CA MET A 1 -6.30 -27.04 -1.30
C MET A 1 -7.41 -26.00 -1.39
N ALA A 2 -7.12 -24.72 -1.14
CA ALA A 2 -8.07 -23.64 -1.39
C ALA A 2 -8.60 -23.74 -2.83
N SER A 3 -9.89 -23.51 -3.05
CA SER A 3 -10.41 -23.40 -4.40
C SER A 3 -9.77 -22.18 -5.09
N GLU A 4 -9.57 -22.26 -6.40
CA GLU A 4 -8.99 -21.16 -7.20
C GLU A 4 -9.77 -19.85 -7.01
N ALA A 5 -11.09 -19.94 -6.87
CA ALA A 5 -11.96 -18.81 -6.54
C ALA A 5 -11.64 -18.15 -5.19
N GLY A 6 -11.34 -18.95 -4.15
CA GLY A 6 -10.97 -18.41 -2.84
C GLY A 6 -9.62 -17.71 -2.85
N ALA A 7 -8.66 -18.21 -3.63
CA ALA A 7 -7.36 -17.60 -3.79
C ALA A 7 -7.44 -16.20 -4.43
N GLU A 8 -8.26 -16.05 -5.48
CA GLU A 8 -8.42 -14.77 -6.17
C GLU A 8 -9.09 -13.70 -5.28
N ILE A 9 -10.16 -14.08 -4.56
CA ILE A 9 -10.83 -13.19 -3.60
C ILE A 9 -9.86 -12.70 -2.52
N VAL A 10 -9.08 -13.62 -1.93
CA VAL A 10 -8.11 -13.27 -0.88
C VAL A 10 -7.00 -12.38 -1.41
N LYS A 11 -6.52 -12.65 -2.63
CA LYS A 11 -5.50 -11.82 -3.29
C LYS A 11 -5.99 -10.39 -3.50
N GLN A 12 -7.21 -10.22 -4.01
CA GLN A 12 -7.82 -8.90 -4.20
C GLN A 12 -8.03 -8.17 -2.87
N PHE A 13 -8.53 -8.88 -1.85
CA PHE A 13 -8.68 -8.34 -0.50
C PHE A 13 -7.35 -7.83 0.06
N LEU A 14 -6.30 -8.65 0.05
CA LEU A 14 -5.00 -8.28 0.58
C LEU A 14 -4.39 -7.10 -0.18
N HIS A 15 -4.53 -7.09 -1.51
CA HIS A 15 -4.04 -5.98 -2.33
C HIS A 15 -4.73 -4.66 -1.95
N GLN A 16 -6.07 -4.62 -1.92
CA GLN A 16 -6.81 -3.42 -1.56
C GLN A 16 -6.56 -2.99 -0.11
N TYR A 17 -6.54 -3.96 0.82
CA TYR A 17 -6.30 -3.68 2.23
C TYR A 17 -4.95 -3.02 2.46
N TYR A 18 -3.87 -3.59 1.92
CA TYR A 18 -2.53 -3.05 2.11
C TYR A 18 -2.25 -1.79 1.28
N GLN A 19 -2.92 -1.61 0.14
CA GLN A 19 -2.91 -0.34 -0.59
C GLN A 19 -3.45 0.81 0.27
N LEU A 20 -4.55 0.57 1.00
CA LEU A 20 -5.10 1.55 1.95
C LEU A 20 -4.26 1.66 3.24
N TYR A 21 -3.69 0.54 3.71
CA TYR A 21 -2.92 0.50 4.96
C TYR A 21 -1.59 1.26 4.87
N ASP A 22 -0.93 1.20 3.71
CA ASP A 22 0.39 1.78 3.44
C ASP A 22 0.35 3.11 2.69
N THR A 23 -0.84 3.71 2.54
CA THR A 23 -0.98 5.05 1.99
C THR A 23 -0.18 6.08 2.79
N ASP A 24 0.37 7.08 2.10
CA ASP A 24 1.11 8.18 2.73
C ASP A 24 0.20 9.07 3.59
N GLY A 25 -1.12 9.04 3.33
CA GLY A 25 -2.17 9.75 4.08
C GLY A 25 -2.64 9.01 5.33
N SER A 26 -3.92 9.10 5.68
CA SER A 26 -4.50 8.41 6.85
C SER A 26 -4.95 6.98 6.53
N ARG A 27 -4.94 6.08 7.52
CA ARG A 27 -5.60 4.77 7.45
C ARG A 27 -7.12 4.85 7.64
N GLU A 28 -7.68 6.06 7.70
CA GLU A 28 -9.11 6.34 7.86
C GLU A 28 -10.03 5.54 6.91
N PRO A 29 -9.71 5.40 5.60
CA PRO A 29 -10.58 4.67 4.67
C PRO A 29 -10.80 3.19 5.03
N LEU A 30 -9.92 2.60 5.86
CA LEU A 30 -10.09 1.22 6.31
C LEU A 30 -11.36 1.02 7.13
N HIS A 31 -12.02 2.08 7.65
CA HIS A 31 -13.28 1.93 8.37
C HIS A 31 -14.36 1.20 7.53
N GLN A 32 -14.29 1.31 6.20
CA GLN A 32 -15.21 0.64 5.27
C GLN A 32 -14.97 -0.88 5.19
N ALA A 33 -13.77 -1.34 5.53
CA ALA A 33 -13.41 -2.76 5.53
C ALA A 33 -13.83 -3.48 6.82
N TYR A 34 -14.13 -2.75 7.91
CA TYR A 34 -14.45 -3.33 9.21
C TYR A 34 -15.95 -3.32 9.52
N HIS A 35 -16.43 -4.41 10.10
CA HIS A 35 -17.79 -4.49 10.64
C HIS A 35 -17.98 -3.52 11.83
N GLU A 36 -19.21 -3.08 12.09
CA GLU A 36 -19.51 -2.13 13.17
C GLU A 36 -19.17 -2.69 14.56
N SER A 37 -19.28 -4.00 14.73
CA SER A 37 -18.90 -4.73 15.95
C SER A 37 -17.57 -5.46 15.83
N ALA A 38 -16.72 -5.11 14.85
CA ALA A 38 -15.44 -5.77 14.64
C ALA A 38 -14.53 -5.66 15.85
N GLN A 39 -13.57 -6.58 15.98
CA GLN A 39 -12.59 -6.57 17.04
C GLN A 39 -11.17 -6.60 16.48
N PHE A 40 -10.30 -5.79 17.06
CA PHE A 40 -8.88 -5.76 16.74
C PHE A 40 -8.03 -5.85 18.01
N SER A 41 -6.99 -6.65 17.96
CA SER A 41 -5.89 -6.55 18.91
C SER A 41 -4.58 -6.90 18.24
N TYR A 42 -3.49 -6.46 18.84
CA TYR A 42 -2.18 -6.86 18.37
C TYR A 42 -1.26 -7.14 19.53
N ASP A 43 -0.24 -7.95 19.27
CA ASP A 43 0.87 -8.16 20.17
C ASP A 43 2.19 -7.94 19.44
N ALA A 44 3.21 -7.60 20.21
CA ALA A 44 4.54 -7.39 19.69
C ALA A 44 5.58 -7.95 20.64
N PHE A 45 6.66 -8.47 20.05
CA PHE A 45 7.84 -8.90 20.77
C PHE A 45 9.05 -8.12 20.29
N SER A 46 9.86 -7.68 21.25
CA SER A 46 11.14 -7.03 21.00
C SER A 46 12.25 -7.95 21.50
N PRO A 47 13.23 -8.30 20.65
CA PRO A 47 14.44 -8.95 21.13
C PRO A 47 15.23 -7.89 21.91
N SER A 48 15.49 -8.15 23.20
CA SER A 48 16.30 -7.26 24.01
C SER A 48 17.72 -7.20 23.44
N SER A 49 18.25 -5.97 23.31
CA SER A 49 19.68 -5.66 23.15
C SER A 49 20.29 -5.67 21.75
N ASP A 50 19.54 -5.90 20.67
CA ASP A 50 20.09 -5.82 19.30
C ASP A 50 19.72 -4.49 18.59
N PRO A 51 20.70 -3.57 18.37
CA PRO A 51 20.46 -2.29 17.70
C PRO A 51 19.99 -2.41 16.25
N GLN A 52 20.20 -3.57 15.60
CA GLN A 52 19.76 -3.81 14.22
C GLN A 52 18.25 -3.67 14.08
N PHE A 53 17.48 -4.06 15.09
CA PHE A 53 16.03 -4.01 15.05
C PHE A 53 15.44 -2.67 15.50
N GLY A 54 16.22 -1.78 16.11
CA GLY A 54 15.70 -0.53 16.64
C GLY A 54 14.61 -0.71 17.71
N SER A 55 13.86 0.34 18.00
CA SER A 55 12.87 0.33 19.09
C SER A 55 11.53 -0.26 18.66
N PHE A 56 10.95 -1.10 19.53
CA PHE A 56 9.56 -1.57 19.44
C PHE A 56 8.63 -0.82 20.41
N GLY A 57 9.11 0.25 21.05
CA GLY A 57 8.40 0.93 22.13
C GLY A 57 6.96 1.34 21.78
N GLN A 58 6.73 1.84 20.57
CA GLN A 58 5.39 2.25 20.11
C GLN A 58 4.41 1.07 20.01
N TYR A 59 4.87 -0.12 19.62
CA TYR A 59 4.04 -1.31 19.61
C TYR A 59 3.83 -1.88 21.01
N LEU A 60 4.88 -1.89 21.85
CA LEU A 60 4.82 -2.51 23.17
C LEU A 60 3.86 -1.80 24.14
N GLN A 61 3.60 -0.50 23.95
CA GLN A 61 2.69 0.27 24.80
C GLN A 61 1.25 -0.25 24.77
N GLU A 62 0.76 -0.61 23.58
CA GLU A 62 -0.61 -1.10 23.36
C GLU A 62 -0.64 -2.58 22.92
N SER A 63 0.46 -3.32 23.16
CA SER A 63 0.56 -4.76 22.92
C SER A 63 -0.30 -5.57 23.91
N ARG A 64 -1.17 -6.42 23.39
CA ARG A 64 -2.09 -7.30 24.14
C ARG A 64 -1.49 -8.69 24.38
N ASN A 65 -0.33 -8.75 25.03
CA ASN A 65 0.24 -10.01 25.49
C ASN A 65 -0.32 -10.38 26.87
N LEU A 66 -1.21 -11.38 26.94
CA LEU A 66 -1.89 -11.77 28.19
C LEU A 66 -0.97 -12.33 29.27
N TYR A 67 0.22 -12.82 28.91
CA TYR A 67 1.24 -13.22 29.87
C TYR A 67 1.88 -12.00 30.57
N ARG A 68 2.02 -10.88 29.85
CA ARG A 68 2.60 -9.62 30.37
C ARG A 68 1.57 -8.68 30.98
N VAL A 69 0.32 -8.73 30.50
CA VAL A 69 -0.77 -7.87 30.96
C VAL A 69 -1.58 -8.64 32.00
N SER A 70 -1.40 -8.31 33.28
CA SER A 70 -2.12 -8.95 34.40
C SER A 70 -3.50 -8.35 34.65
N HIS A 71 -3.64 -7.02 34.59
CA HIS A 71 -4.88 -6.32 34.94
C HIS A 71 -5.99 -6.50 33.90
N VAL A 72 -7.18 -6.94 34.37
CA VAL A 72 -8.35 -7.23 33.53
C VAL A 72 -8.82 -6.01 32.74
N ASP A 73 -8.93 -4.85 33.38
CA ASP A 73 -9.38 -3.61 32.70
C ASP A 73 -8.45 -3.24 31.54
N LYS A 74 -7.14 -3.42 31.71
CA LYS A 74 -6.17 -3.21 30.65
C LYS A 74 -6.36 -4.25 29.53
N ARG A 75 -6.60 -5.52 29.83
CA ARG A 75 -6.87 -6.56 28.81
C ARG A 75 -8.10 -6.25 27.97
N VAL A 76 -9.14 -5.68 28.60
CA VAL A 76 -10.37 -5.25 27.93
C VAL A 76 -10.09 -4.04 27.04
N ARG A 77 -9.39 -3.01 27.54
CA ARG A 77 -9.02 -1.79 26.78
C ARG A 77 -8.13 -2.05 25.56
N LEU A 78 -7.23 -3.05 25.67
CA LEU A 78 -6.32 -3.42 24.59
C LEU A 78 -7.00 -4.21 23.46
N LEU A 79 -8.22 -4.72 23.68
CA LEU A 79 -9.08 -5.25 22.63
C LEU A 79 -9.95 -4.11 22.09
N LYS A 80 -9.59 -3.60 20.92
CA LYS A 80 -10.32 -2.52 20.24
C LYS A 80 -11.63 -3.08 19.69
N ARG A 81 -12.72 -2.36 19.87
CA ARG A 81 -14.07 -2.78 19.47
C ARG A 81 -14.73 -1.71 18.63
N GLY A 82 -15.25 -2.13 17.49
CA GLY A 82 -15.91 -1.30 16.50
C GLY A 82 -14.95 -0.54 15.58
N LYS A 83 -15.38 -0.37 14.33
CA LYS A 83 -14.55 0.12 13.21
C LYS A 83 -13.76 1.41 13.51
N LEU A 84 -14.36 2.38 14.22
CA LEU A 84 -13.69 3.65 14.53
C LEU A 84 -12.53 3.47 15.51
N SER A 85 -12.72 2.71 16.60
CA SER A 85 -11.66 2.43 17.58
C SER A 85 -10.52 1.61 16.97
N ILE A 86 -10.86 0.69 16.05
CA ILE A 86 -9.86 -0.08 15.30
C ILE A 86 -9.02 0.86 14.44
N VAL A 87 -9.65 1.69 13.61
CA VAL A 87 -8.95 2.60 12.70
C VAL A 87 -8.11 3.63 13.44
N GLU A 88 -8.57 4.14 14.58
CA GLU A 88 -7.76 4.97 15.48
C GLU A 88 -6.50 4.23 15.96
N ALA A 89 -6.67 2.99 16.45
CA ALA A 89 -5.54 2.17 16.88
C ALA A 89 -4.56 1.87 15.73
N LEU A 90 -5.08 1.60 14.53
CA LEU A 90 -4.27 1.42 13.34
C LEU A 90 -3.53 2.71 12.97
N ASN A 91 -4.16 3.89 13.02
CA ASN A 91 -3.49 5.17 12.74
C ASN A 91 -2.37 5.50 13.73
N ASN A 92 -2.48 5.02 14.97
CA ASN A 92 -1.44 5.19 16.00
C ASN A 92 -0.24 4.24 15.83
N LEU A 93 -0.36 3.20 14.99
CA LEU A 93 0.79 2.36 14.62
C LEU A 93 1.71 3.11 13.64
N PRO A 94 3.03 2.84 13.66
CA PRO A 94 3.97 3.40 12.69
C PRO A 94 3.50 3.27 11.24
N ARG A 95 3.89 4.23 10.40
CA ARG A 95 3.67 4.15 8.95
C ARG A 95 4.51 3.02 8.36
N THR A 96 3.94 2.32 7.39
CA THR A 96 4.51 1.07 6.86
C THR A 96 4.54 1.06 5.34
N ARG A 97 5.42 0.23 4.80
CA ARG A 97 5.43 -0.24 3.41
C ARG A 97 5.64 -1.74 3.44
N HIS A 98 4.58 -2.50 3.24
CA HIS A 98 4.62 -3.95 3.15
C HIS A 98 5.26 -4.38 1.83
N ASP A 99 5.87 -5.55 1.83
CA ASP A 99 6.38 -6.20 0.63
C ASP A 99 5.45 -7.36 0.25
N PRO A 100 4.51 -7.17 -0.70
CA PRO A 100 3.59 -8.23 -1.12
C PRO A 100 4.30 -9.48 -1.67
N THR A 101 5.53 -9.34 -2.18
CA THR A 101 6.31 -10.49 -2.70
C THR A 101 6.80 -11.41 -1.58
N SER A 102 6.81 -10.91 -0.34
CA SER A 102 7.15 -11.69 0.85
C SER A 102 5.95 -12.38 1.50
N PHE A 103 4.73 -12.13 1.03
CA PHE A 103 3.52 -12.63 1.68
C PHE A 103 3.39 -14.14 1.50
N VAL A 104 3.14 -14.82 2.62
CA VAL A 104 2.68 -16.21 2.66
C VAL A 104 1.29 -16.20 3.26
N VAL A 105 0.34 -16.78 2.53
CA VAL A 105 -1.09 -16.71 2.86
C VAL A 105 -1.65 -18.12 3.02
N ASP A 106 -2.16 -18.41 4.20
CA ASP A 106 -2.91 -19.63 4.48
C ASP A 106 -4.40 -19.29 4.50
N LEU A 107 -5.15 -19.78 3.52
CA LEU A 107 -6.61 -19.72 3.54
C LEU A 107 -7.16 -20.87 4.39
N VAL A 108 -7.49 -20.57 5.64
CA VAL A 108 -7.84 -21.55 6.68
C VAL A 108 -9.30 -22.00 6.54
N VAL A 109 -10.22 -21.04 6.35
CA VAL A 109 -11.66 -21.30 6.16
C VAL A 109 -12.13 -20.49 4.96
N PHE A 110 -12.89 -21.13 4.07
CA PHE A 110 -13.49 -20.46 2.92
C PHE A 110 -14.89 -21.00 2.68
N THR A 111 -15.89 -20.20 3.03
CA THR A 111 -17.32 -20.48 2.84
C THR A 111 -18.03 -19.21 2.35
N PRO A 112 -19.27 -19.29 1.84
CA PRO A 112 -20.03 -18.10 1.44
C PRO A 112 -20.23 -17.05 2.55
N HIS A 113 -20.21 -17.47 3.83
CA HIS A 113 -20.50 -16.60 4.97
C HIS A 113 -19.29 -16.22 5.81
N LEU A 114 -18.18 -16.96 5.66
CA LEU A 114 -17.00 -16.84 6.51
C LEU A 114 -15.74 -17.16 5.72
N ILE A 115 -14.79 -16.24 5.76
CA ILE A 115 -13.43 -16.40 5.26
C ILE A 115 -12.49 -16.18 6.44
N GLN A 116 -11.61 -17.14 6.71
CA GLN A 116 -10.52 -16.96 7.66
C GLN A 116 -9.19 -17.19 6.97
N LEU A 117 -8.30 -16.23 7.07
CA LEU A 117 -6.97 -16.32 6.48
C LEU A 117 -5.91 -15.86 7.47
N ASN A 118 -4.73 -16.47 7.37
CA ASN A 118 -3.50 -15.98 7.97
C ASN A 118 -2.64 -15.44 6.85
N VAL A 119 -2.11 -14.23 7.01
CA VAL A 119 -1.09 -13.66 6.13
C VAL A 119 0.12 -13.32 6.98
N CYS A 120 1.29 -13.77 6.55
CA CYS A 120 2.55 -13.35 7.14
C CYS A 120 3.50 -12.83 6.09
N GLY A 121 4.44 -11.98 6.49
CA GLY A 121 5.35 -11.34 5.55
C GLY A 121 6.24 -10.30 6.21
N LEU A 122 6.82 -9.44 5.39
CA LEU A 122 7.73 -8.39 5.80
C LEU A 122 7.16 -7.01 5.47
N PHE A 123 7.52 -6.03 6.29
CA PHE A 123 7.27 -4.62 6.01
C PHE A 123 8.40 -3.75 6.52
N ASN A 124 8.55 -2.57 5.91
CA ASN A 124 9.44 -1.53 6.40
C ASN A 124 8.63 -0.45 7.10
N GLU A 125 9.13 0.05 8.23
CA GLU A 125 8.65 1.30 8.82
C GLU A 125 9.10 2.50 8.00
N VAL A 126 8.18 3.42 7.72
CA VAL A 126 8.45 4.67 7.00
C VAL A 126 8.87 5.73 8.02
N ILE A 127 10.06 5.53 8.59
CA ILE A 127 10.77 6.49 9.45
C ILE A 127 12.13 6.84 8.82
N LYS A 128 12.86 7.80 9.40
CA LYS A 128 14.18 8.26 8.87
C LYS A 128 15.17 7.12 8.57
N LYS A 129 15.07 6.00 9.28
CA LYS A 129 15.77 4.74 9.01
C LYS A 129 14.75 3.67 8.68
N GLN A 130 14.75 3.11 7.47
CA GLN A 130 13.85 1.99 7.15
C GLN A 130 14.16 0.81 8.07
N LEU A 131 13.24 0.48 8.97
CA LEU A 131 13.36 -0.65 9.88
C LEU A 131 12.48 -1.80 9.37
N LEU A 132 13.13 -2.94 9.12
CA LEU A 132 12.45 -4.15 8.67
C LEU A 132 11.74 -4.84 9.86
N ARG A 133 10.52 -5.30 9.62
CA ARG A 133 9.68 -6.03 10.57
C ARG A 133 9.11 -7.26 9.91
N TYR A 134 8.86 -8.28 10.71
CA TYR A 134 8.01 -9.40 10.35
C TYR A 134 6.62 -9.20 10.96
N PHE A 135 5.60 -9.65 10.24
CA PHE A 135 4.25 -9.75 10.79
C PHE A 135 3.62 -11.09 10.47
N SER A 136 2.69 -11.50 11.35
CA SER A 136 1.64 -12.46 11.05
C SER A 136 0.32 -11.82 11.43
N ARG A 137 -0.69 -11.93 10.57
CA ARG A 137 -1.99 -11.30 10.76
C ARG A 137 -3.09 -12.26 10.36
N VAL A 138 -4.02 -12.47 11.29
CA VAL A 138 -5.18 -13.33 11.10
C VAL A 138 -6.40 -12.46 10.91
N PHE A 139 -7.09 -12.66 9.80
CA PHE A 139 -8.37 -12.02 9.52
C PHE A 139 -9.49 -13.07 9.55
N THR A 140 -10.58 -12.73 10.23
CA THR A 140 -11.87 -13.38 10.09
C THR A 140 -12.82 -12.39 9.44
N ILE A 141 -13.31 -12.74 8.26
CA ILE A 141 -14.12 -11.90 7.37
C ILE A 141 -15.48 -12.57 7.19
N VAL A 142 -16.54 -11.80 7.30
CA VAL A 142 -17.93 -12.28 7.18
C VAL A 142 -18.65 -11.60 6.03
N SER A 143 -19.64 -12.28 5.45
CA SER A 143 -20.53 -11.69 4.44
C SER A 143 -21.48 -10.69 5.10
N VAL A 144 -21.58 -9.47 4.58
CA VAL A 144 -22.53 -8.44 5.02
C VAL A 144 -23.20 -7.83 3.79
N GLY A 145 -24.52 -8.05 3.66
CA GLY A 145 -25.24 -7.66 2.45
C GLY A 145 -24.64 -8.34 1.22
N SER A 146 -24.25 -7.54 0.21
CA SER A 146 -23.57 -8.01 -1.00
C SER A 146 -22.04 -8.00 -0.90
N GLY A 147 -21.47 -7.62 0.25
CA GLY A 147 -20.02 -7.45 0.43
C GLY A 147 -19.46 -8.29 1.57
N PHE A 148 -18.22 -7.96 1.94
CA PHE A 148 -17.48 -8.62 3.02
C PHE A 148 -16.93 -7.58 4.00
N CYS A 149 -16.94 -7.91 5.29
CA CYS A 149 -16.37 -7.07 6.33
C CYS A 149 -15.48 -7.90 7.27
N ILE A 150 -14.39 -7.31 7.71
CA ILE A 150 -13.52 -7.88 8.74
C ILE A 150 -14.27 -7.84 10.08
N MET A 151 -14.44 -9.00 10.71
CA MET A 151 -15.07 -9.19 12.01
C MET A 151 -14.03 -9.35 13.13
N ASN A 152 -12.95 -10.08 12.88
CA ASN A 152 -11.81 -10.19 13.80
C ASN A 152 -10.51 -9.96 13.05
N ASP A 153 -9.62 -9.19 13.66
CA ASP A 153 -8.27 -8.91 13.18
C ASP A 153 -7.28 -9.05 14.33
N GLN A 154 -6.32 -9.95 14.18
CA GLN A 154 -5.24 -10.12 15.14
C GLN A 154 -3.90 -9.98 14.43
N LEU A 155 -3.09 -9.02 14.87
CA LEU A 155 -1.77 -8.74 14.32
C LEU A 155 -0.68 -9.09 15.34
N THR A 156 0.36 -9.80 14.89
CA THR A 156 1.56 -10.06 15.67
C THR A 156 2.76 -9.46 14.94
N ILE A 157 3.57 -8.67 15.65
CA ILE A 157 4.73 -7.96 15.10
C ILE A 157 6.00 -8.46 15.78
N LEU A 158 6.96 -8.92 14.97
CA LEU A 158 8.20 -9.54 15.43
C LEU A 158 9.41 -8.93 14.69
N PRO A 159 10.63 -9.09 15.25
CA PRO A 159 11.83 -8.93 14.46
C PRO A 159 11.87 -9.96 13.31
N PRO A 160 12.37 -9.61 12.13
CA PRO A 160 12.65 -10.59 11.10
C PRO A 160 13.80 -11.51 11.52
N THR A 161 13.81 -12.75 11.03
CA THR A 161 14.92 -13.69 11.21
C THR A 161 16.15 -13.26 10.40
N ALA A 162 17.33 -13.72 10.80
CA ALA A 162 18.58 -13.44 10.07
C ALA A 162 18.51 -13.89 8.58
N GLU A 163 17.86 -15.02 8.31
CA GLU A 163 17.68 -15.53 6.94
C GLU A 163 16.76 -14.63 6.10
N GLN A 164 15.66 -14.12 6.70
CA GLN A 164 14.80 -13.15 6.02
C GLN A 164 15.55 -11.87 5.68
N ILE A 165 16.35 -11.33 6.62
CA ILE A 165 17.17 -10.14 6.38
C ILE A 165 18.16 -10.39 5.23
N LYS A 166 18.87 -11.51 5.28
CA LYS A 166 19.82 -11.91 4.24
C LYS A 166 19.17 -12.00 2.86
N ARG A 167 18.00 -12.62 2.77
CA ARG A 167 17.24 -12.74 1.52
C ARG A 167 16.82 -11.39 0.97
N VAL A 168 16.27 -10.50 1.80
CA VAL A 168 15.90 -9.14 1.39
C VAL A 168 17.12 -8.36 0.89
N ASN A 169 18.24 -8.43 1.61
CA ASN A 169 19.47 -7.74 1.20
C ASN A 169 20.02 -8.26 -0.13
N LYS A 170 19.96 -9.58 -0.35
CA LYS A 170 20.34 -10.20 -1.63
C LYS A 170 19.46 -9.69 -2.77
N LEU A 171 18.13 -9.71 -2.61
CA LEU A 171 17.19 -9.22 -3.63
C LEU A 171 17.40 -7.73 -3.94
N LYS A 172 17.67 -6.91 -2.92
CA LYS A 172 18.00 -5.49 -3.10
C LYS A 172 19.30 -5.30 -3.89
N ALA A 173 20.33 -6.10 -3.61
CA ALA A 173 21.59 -6.04 -4.34
C ALA A 173 21.43 -6.46 -5.81
N GLU A 174 20.66 -7.52 -6.07
CA GLU A 174 20.34 -7.99 -7.43
C GLU A 174 19.54 -6.95 -8.22
N ALA A 175 18.53 -6.33 -7.60
CA ALA A 175 17.75 -5.26 -8.22
C ALA A 175 18.61 -4.01 -8.52
N ALA A 176 19.52 -3.63 -7.62
CA ALA A 176 20.44 -2.53 -7.84
C ALA A 176 21.42 -2.81 -8.99
N ALA A 177 21.96 -4.03 -9.08
CA ALA A 177 22.84 -4.43 -10.17
C ALA A 177 22.12 -4.44 -11.54
N ALA A 178 20.85 -4.88 -11.56
CA ALA A 178 20.02 -4.85 -12.77
C ALA A 178 19.72 -3.41 -13.24
N ALA A 179 19.48 -2.47 -12.31
CA ALA A 179 19.24 -1.06 -12.65
C ALA A 179 20.47 -0.36 -13.23
N VAL A 180 21.68 -0.72 -12.80
CA VAL A 180 22.94 -0.16 -13.34
C VAL A 180 23.28 -0.70 -14.73
N SER A 181 22.74 -1.87 -15.09
CA SER A 181 22.98 -2.53 -16.38
C SER A 181 21.93 -2.18 -17.45
N ALA A 182 20.96 -1.30 -17.14
CA ALA A 182 19.98 -0.82 -18.10
C ALA A 182 20.62 0.17 -19.10
N PRO A 183 20.43 0.00 -20.42
CA PRO A 183 21.05 0.88 -21.41
C PRO A 183 20.51 2.32 -21.31
N VAL A 184 21.43 3.28 -21.16
CA VAL A 184 21.13 4.73 -21.12
C VAL A 184 20.63 5.16 -22.49
N ALA A 185 19.32 5.41 -22.62
CA ALA A 185 18.76 6.09 -23.79
C ALA A 185 19.23 7.55 -23.78
N GLN A 186 20.00 7.95 -24.80
CA GLN A 186 20.49 9.31 -24.95
C GLN A 186 19.32 10.28 -25.21
N PRO A 187 19.26 11.43 -24.53
CA PRO A 187 18.25 12.45 -24.82
C PRO A 187 18.52 13.13 -26.18
N PRO A 188 17.48 13.35 -27.02
CA PRO A 188 17.64 14.04 -28.30
C PRO A 188 17.95 15.54 -28.11
N PRO A 189 18.63 16.19 -29.09
CA PRO A 189 19.14 17.55 -28.96
C PRO A 189 18.04 18.62 -29.00
N LEU A 190 18.17 19.62 -28.12
CA LEU A 190 17.30 20.80 -27.98
C LEU A 190 17.60 21.83 -29.09
N MET A 191 16.57 22.34 -29.76
CA MET A 191 16.64 23.56 -30.59
C MET A 191 15.99 24.75 -29.87
N PRO A 192 16.46 26.01 -30.10
CA PRO A 192 16.02 27.18 -29.34
C PRO A 192 14.76 27.83 -29.92
N VAL A 193 13.81 28.23 -29.06
CA VAL A 193 12.62 29.01 -29.43
C VAL A 193 12.78 30.46 -28.96
N ALA A 194 12.44 31.39 -29.85
CA ALA A 194 12.59 32.83 -29.72
C ALA A 194 11.57 33.48 -28.75
N ASN A 195 12.03 34.54 -28.08
CA ASN A 195 11.29 35.40 -27.16
C ASN A 195 10.23 36.25 -27.86
N SER A 196 9.08 36.44 -27.19
CA SER A 196 8.21 37.60 -27.39
C SER A 196 7.62 38.02 -26.04
N THR A 197 7.83 39.30 -25.73
CA THR A 197 7.56 40.03 -24.49
C THR A 197 6.14 40.62 -24.44
N GLU A 198 5.46 40.53 -23.29
CA GLU A 198 4.51 41.52 -22.77
C GLU A 198 4.18 41.26 -21.26
N PRO A 199 3.55 42.19 -20.49
CA PRO A 199 4.21 42.90 -19.39
C PRO A 199 3.74 42.55 -17.97
N SER A 200 4.50 43.05 -17.01
CA SER A 200 4.55 42.76 -15.57
C SER A 200 3.43 43.38 -14.72
N ILE A 201 2.82 42.59 -13.83
CA ILE A 201 2.11 43.02 -12.59
C ILE A 201 2.40 41.97 -11.48
N PRO A 202 2.60 42.34 -10.19
CA PRO A 202 3.48 41.60 -9.27
C PRO A 202 2.87 40.43 -8.46
N SER A 203 3.65 39.32 -8.44
CA SER A 203 3.94 38.33 -7.38
C SER A 203 2.91 37.88 -6.31
N MET A 204 2.31 36.68 -6.58
CA MET A 204 2.48 35.37 -5.87
C MET A 204 2.09 35.20 -4.37
N PRO A 205 1.54 34.03 -3.95
CA PRO A 205 2.32 32.77 -3.93
C PRO A 205 1.68 31.49 -4.51
N MET A 206 2.53 30.76 -5.25
CA MET A 206 2.62 29.31 -5.48
C MET A 206 1.34 28.49 -5.81
N ALA A 207 1.22 28.14 -7.09
CA ALA A 207 0.47 26.98 -7.55
C ALA A 207 1.19 25.70 -7.10
N GLY A 208 0.58 24.99 -6.16
CA GLY A 208 0.95 23.62 -5.81
C GLY A 208 0.61 22.66 -6.95
N ALA A 209 1.28 21.50 -6.95
CA ALA A 209 0.92 20.37 -7.81
C ALA A 209 -0.60 20.12 -7.80
N PRO A 210 -1.19 19.63 -8.92
CA PRO A 210 -2.61 19.35 -9.00
C PRO A 210 -3.05 18.46 -7.83
N ASP A 211 -4.15 18.84 -7.18
CA ASP A 211 -4.70 18.12 -6.04
C ASP A 211 -5.13 16.68 -6.43
N LEU A 212 -5.26 15.81 -5.43
CA LEU A 212 -5.54 14.38 -5.66
C LEU A 212 -6.88 14.15 -6.37
N ALA A 213 -7.87 15.03 -6.16
CA ALA A 213 -9.18 14.95 -6.82
C ALA A 213 -9.07 15.28 -8.31
N THR A 214 -8.32 16.32 -8.66
CA THR A 214 -8.01 16.75 -10.03
C THR A 214 -7.23 15.66 -10.75
N LYS A 215 -6.24 15.08 -10.08
CA LYS A 215 -5.48 13.92 -10.61
C LYS A 215 -6.40 12.76 -10.95
N GLN A 216 -7.27 12.36 -10.04
CA GLN A 216 -8.18 11.24 -10.26
C GLN A 216 -9.21 11.50 -11.38
N GLN A 217 -9.65 12.76 -11.51
CA GLN A 217 -10.50 13.19 -12.62
C GLN A 217 -9.77 13.10 -13.96
N MET A 218 -8.51 13.56 -14.03
CA MET A 218 -7.68 13.47 -15.24
C MET A 218 -7.43 12.02 -15.68
N VAL A 219 -7.16 11.12 -14.72
CA VAL A 219 -7.01 9.68 -15.00
C VAL A 219 -8.29 9.10 -15.60
N THR A 220 -9.45 9.46 -15.03
CA THR A 220 -10.75 9.00 -15.50
C THR A 220 -11.04 9.52 -16.91
N THR A 221 -10.80 10.81 -17.17
CA THR A 221 -11.02 11.41 -18.49
C THR A 221 -10.07 10.83 -19.54
N LEU A 222 -8.80 10.60 -19.20
CA LEU A 222 -7.83 10.02 -20.12
C LEU A 222 -8.17 8.56 -20.44
N SER A 223 -8.61 7.79 -19.45
CA SER A 223 -9.07 6.40 -19.64
C SER A 223 -10.26 6.33 -20.58
N LEU A 224 -11.24 7.22 -20.42
CA LEU A 224 -12.41 7.30 -21.30
C LEU A 224 -12.03 7.68 -22.74
N ASN A 225 -11.11 8.63 -22.92
CA ASN A 225 -10.74 9.11 -24.25
C ASN A 225 -9.79 8.15 -25.00
N SER A 226 -8.87 7.52 -24.29
CA SER A 226 -7.87 6.60 -24.87
C SER A 226 -8.34 5.15 -24.98
N GLY A 227 -9.38 4.78 -24.23
CA GLY A 227 -9.83 3.39 -24.09
C GLY A 227 -8.91 2.53 -23.21
N MET A 228 -7.85 3.12 -22.65
CA MET A 228 -6.96 2.43 -21.71
C MET A 228 -7.61 2.28 -20.34
N ASN A 229 -7.18 1.30 -19.55
CA ASN A 229 -7.58 1.19 -18.16
C ASN A 229 -6.99 2.31 -17.28
N LEU A 230 -7.49 2.41 -16.05
CA LEU A 230 -7.13 3.49 -15.12
C LEU A 230 -5.64 3.47 -14.76
N LEU A 231 -5.04 2.28 -14.62
CA LEU A 231 -3.62 2.14 -14.25
C LEU A 231 -2.70 2.69 -15.33
N TRP A 232 -2.99 2.39 -16.60
CA TRP A 232 -2.21 2.90 -17.72
C TRP A 232 -2.45 4.38 -17.99
N SER A 233 -3.67 4.86 -17.74
CA SER A 233 -4.00 6.29 -17.80
C SER A 233 -3.24 7.09 -16.73
N GLU A 234 -3.15 6.57 -15.51
CA GLU A 234 -2.36 7.18 -14.44
C GLU A 234 -0.87 7.16 -14.75
N LYS A 235 -0.35 6.06 -15.29
CA LYS A 235 1.05 5.98 -15.71
C LYS A 235 1.38 7.02 -16.79
N CYS A 236 0.52 7.16 -17.80
CA CYS A 236 0.69 8.15 -18.87
C CYS A 236 0.70 9.59 -18.32
N LEU A 237 -0.20 9.91 -17.40
CA LEU A 237 -0.22 11.23 -16.75
C LEU A 237 1.00 11.49 -15.88
N ASN A 238 1.51 10.47 -15.17
CA ASN A 238 2.75 10.61 -14.40
C ASN A 238 3.96 10.91 -15.28
N GLU A 239 4.08 10.25 -16.43
CA GLU A 239 5.19 10.44 -17.37
C GLU A 239 5.13 11.82 -18.07
N THR A 240 3.95 12.44 -18.17
CA THR A 240 3.77 13.79 -18.75
C THR A 240 3.62 14.89 -17.70
N ASN A 241 4.13 14.67 -16.49
CA ASN A 241 4.08 15.64 -15.38
C ASN A 241 2.65 16.15 -15.08
N TRP A 242 1.66 15.26 -15.19
CA TRP A 242 0.24 15.57 -15.01
C TRP A 242 -0.27 16.67 -15.94
N ASN A 243 0.30 16.78 -17.14
CA ASN A 243 -0.24 17.61 -18.21
C ASN A 243 -1.12 16.76 -19.14
N TYR A 244 -2.42 17.05 -19.16
CA TYR A 244 -3.41 16.29 -19.92
C TYR A 244 -3.21 16.35 -21.43
N GLU A 245 -2.89 17.53 -21.97
CA GLU A 245 -2.66 17.70 -23.41
C GLU A 245 -1.42 16.93 -23.87
N GLN A 246 -0.35 16.98 -23.07
CA GLN A 246 0.85 16.18 -23.33
C GLN A 246 0.58 14.68 -23.20
N ALA A 247 -0.25 14.25 -22.24
CA ALA A 247 -0.62 12.84 -22.05
C ALA A 247 -1.35 12.29 -23.27
N ILE A 248 -2.35 13.02 -23.79
CA ILE A 248 -3.07 12.63 -25.01
C ILE A 248 -2.13 12.58 -26.22
N PHE A 249 -1.24 13.57 -26.35
CA PHE A 249 -0.28 13.61 -27.45
C PHE A 249 0.69 12.42 -27.41
N ALA A 250 1.24 12.13 -26.22
CA ALA A 250 2.12 10.98 -25.99
C ALA A 250 1.40 9.65 -26.27
N PHE A 251 0.17 9.50 -25.78
CA PHE A 251 -0.67 8.33 -26.06
C PHE A 251 -0.90 8.16 -27.57
N THR A 252 -1.35 9.21 -28.27
CA THR A 252 -1.63 9.15 -29.71
C THR A 252 -0.39 8.76 -30.51
N LYS A 253 0.78 9.26 -30.11
CA LYS A 253 2.06 8.91 -30.73
C LYS A 253 2.42 7.44 -30.50
N LEU A 254 2.27 6.94 -29.28
CA LEU A 254 2.55 5.54 -28.93
C LEU A 254 1.56 4.56 -29.56
N GLN A 255 0.29 4.96 -29.68
CA GLN A 255 -0.76 4.19 -30.33
C GLN A 255 -0.48 4.04 -31.83
N LYS A 256 -0.09 5.13 -32.51
CA LYS A 256 0.36 5.09 -33.92
C LYS A 256 1.63 4.26 -34.11
N ALA A 257 2.51 4.24 -33.12
CA ALA A 257 3.73 3.43 -33.13
C ALA A 257 3.50 1.96 -32.74
N GLY A 258 2.26 1.56 -32.41
CA GLY A 258 1.94 0.19 -32.01
C GLY A 258 2.67 -0.29 -30.75
N SER A 259 3.18 0.63 -29.94
CA SER A 259 4.05 0.34 -28.79
C SER A 259 3.32 0.31 -27.45
N ILE A 260 1.98 0.35 -27.48
CA ILE A 260 1.14 0.25 -26.28
C ILE A 260 0.80 -1.23 -26.04
N PRO A 261 1.17 -1.79 -24.87
CA PRO A 261 0.88 -3.19 -24.57
C PRO A 261 -0.63 -3.50 -24.55
N ALA A 262 -1.01 -4.72 -24.91
CA ALA A 262 -2.41 -5.13 -24.97
C ALA A 262 -3.09 -5.06 -23.59
N GLU A 263 -2.31 -5.22 -22.52
CA GLU A 263 -2.72 -5.09 -21.12
C GLU A 263 -3.22 -3.68 -20.78
N ALA A 264 -2.86 -2.66 -21.57
CA ALA A 264 -3.37 -1.31 -21.41
C ALA A 264 -4.86 -1.19 -21.72
N PHE A 265 -5.42 -2.11 -22.51
CA PHE A 265 -6.82 -2.09 -22.95
C PHE A 265 -7.70 -3.14 -22.25
N VAL A 266 -7.14 -3.91 -21.32
CA VAL A 266 -7.89 -4.84 -20.46
C VAL A 266 -8.56 -4.02 -19.36
N LYS A 267 -9.90 -3.97 -19.38
CA LYS A 267 -10.73 -3.21 -18.43
C LYS A 267 -11.03 -3.98 -17.16
#